data_AF-A0A3D3WHW0-F1
#
_entry.id   AF-A0A3D3WHW0-F1
#
_cell.length_a   1.000
_cell.length_b   1.000
_cell.length_c   1.000
_cell.angle_alpha   90.00
_cell.angle_beta   90.00
_cell.angle_gamma   90.00
#
_symmetry.space_group_name_H-M   'P 1'
#
loop_
_entity.id
_entity.type
_entity.pdbx_description
1 polymer ?
#
loop_
_entity_poly.entity_id
_entity_poly.type
_entity_poly.pdbx_seq_one_letter_code
_entity_poly.pdbx_strand_id
1 'polypeptide(L)'
;LDYESRFKASVMDDFADSYLKGETPVPCITCNQTVKFHDLLATARELGAACLATGHYVRRALDDTGKAMLQRGVDGSKDQSYFLFATTPDQLDYLRFPLGGLSKDDTRNHARRMGLSLADKPDSQDICFVPNGRYGDVVRRL
;
A
#
# COMPACT_ATOMS: atom_id res chain seq x y z
N LEU A 1 14.34 -9.06 -8.01
CA LEU A 1 12.97 -9.10 -8.58
C LEU A 1 12.73 -7.76 -9.22
N ASP A 2 12.48 -7.74 -10.51
CA ASP A 2 12.12 -6.52 -11.24
C ASP A 2 10.62 -6.56 -11.53
N TYR A 3 9.87 -5.70 -10.85
CA TYR A 3 8.43 -5.55 -11.02
C TYR A 3 8.06 -4.32 -11.86
N GLU A 4 9.03 -3.61 -12.45
CA GLU A 4 8.79 -2.36 -13.19
C GLU A 4 7.85 -2.59 -14.39
N SER A 5 8.08 -3.65 -15.15
CA SER A 5 7.24 -4.02 -16.30
C SER A 5 5.82 -4.36 -15.90
N ARG A 6 5.64 -5.14 -14.82
CA ARG A 6 4.32 -5.49 -14.27
C ARG A 6 3.61 -4.27 -13.70
N PHE A 7 4.34 -3.41 -12.98
CA PHE A 7 3.81 -2.18 -12.45
C PHE A 7 3.32 -1.25 -13.56
N LYS A 8 4.11 -1.08 -14.63
CA LYS A 8 3.68 -0.32 -15.80
C LYS A 8 2.39 -0.89 -16.38
N ALA A 9 2.38 -2.18 -16.73
CA ALA A 9 1.25 -2.82 -17.39
C ALA A 9 -0.04 -2.85 -16.54
N SER A 10 0.09 -3.15 -15.24
CA SER A 10 -1.08 -3.36 -14.37
C SER A 10 -1.55 -2.11 -13.63
N VAL A 11 -0.73 -1.04 -13.57
CA VAL A 11 -1.07 0.17 -12.80
C VAL A 11 -0.99 1.42 -13.66
N MET A 12 0.10 1.64 -14.40
CA MET A 12 0.28 2.88 -15.15
C MET A 12 -0.55 2.92 -16.44
N ASP A 13 -0.59 1.80 -17.17
CA ASP A 13 -1.34 1.71 -18.43
C ASP A 13 -2.86 1.77 -18.16
N ASP A 14 -3.35 1.03 -17.15
CA ASP A 14 -4.74 1.12 -16.66
C ASP A 14 -5.12 2.55 -16.22
N PHE A 15 -4.22 3.22 -15.50
CA PHE A 15 -4.42 4.61 -15.10
C PHE A 15 -4.60 5.55 -16.29
N ALA A 16 -3.78 5.42 -17.34
CA ALA A 16 -3.90 6.22 -18.55
C ALA A 16 -5.21 5.92 -19.30
N ASP A 17 -5.53 4.64 -19.47
CA ASP A 17 -6.75 4.18 -20.15
C ASP A 17 -8.03 4.66 -19.47
N SER A 18 -8.08 4.66 -18.14
CA SER A 18 -9.21 5.22 -17.39
C SER A 18 -9.39 6.71 -17.66
N TYR A 19 -8.31 7.50 -17.70
CA TYR A 19 -8.42 8.91 -18.07
C TYR A 19 -8.91 9.11 -19.51
N LEU A 20 -8.49 8.26 -20.46
CA LEU A 20 -8.98 8.30 -21.84
C LEU A 20 -10.50 8.03 -21.93
N LYS A 21 -11.05 7.26 -20.98
CA LYS A 21 -12.49 6.98 -20.85
C LYS A 21 -13.26 8.07 -20.11
N GLY A 22 -12.59 9.12 -19.61
CA GLY A 22 -13.20 10.18 -18.81
C GLY A 22 -13.43 9.81 -17.34
N GLU A 23 -12.76 8.77 -16.84
CA GLU A 23 -12.82 8.34 -15.45
C GLU A 23 -11.77 9.06 -14.59
N THR A 24 -11.91 8.97 -13.27
CA THR A 24 -10.89 9.46 -12.31
C THR A 24 -10.35 8.27 -11.49
N PRO A 25 -9.28 7.61 -11.96
CA PRO A 25 -8.77 6.39 -11.34
C PRO A 25 -7.97 6.67 -10.05
N VAL A 26 -7.97 5.69 -9.13
CA VAL A 26 -7.14 5.70 -7.91
C VAL A 26 -6.08 4.60 -8.01
N PRO A 27 -4.92 4.85 -8.62
CA PRO A 27 -3.94 3.81 -8.97
C PRO A 27 -3.34 3.09 -7.74
N CYS A 28 -3.39 3.72 -6.56
CA CYS A 28 -2.96 3.10 -5.31
C CYS A 28 -3.81 1.87 -4.95
N ILE A 29 -5.10 1.86 -5.29
CA ILE A 29 -5.99 0.72 -5.08
C ILE A 29 -5.57 -0.43 -6.00
N THR A 30 -5.42 -0.15 -7.30
CA THR A 30 -4.98 -1.12 -8.31
C THR A 30 -3.62 -1.72 -7.96
N CYS A 31 -2.67 -0.89 -7.50
CA CYS A 31 -1.35 -1.33 -7.04
C CYS A 31 -1.42 -2.28 -5.84
N ASN A 32 -2.29 -1.99 -4.85
CA ASN A 32 -2.51 -2.90 -3.71
C ASN A 32 -3.14 -4.23 -4.15
N GLN A 33 -4.11 -4.20 -5.05
CA GLN A 33 -4.78 -5.40 -5.57
C GLN A 33 -3.86 -6.30 -6.40
N THR A 34 -2.97 -5.71 -7.19
CA THR A 34 -2.10 -6.42 -8.12
C THR A 34 -0.69 -6.55 -7.55
N VAL A 35 0.18 -5.60 -7.81
CA VAL A 35 1.62 -5.69 -7.55
C VAL A 35 1.94 -5.99 -6.07
N LYS A 36 1.31 -5.29 -5.11
CA LYS A 36 1.69 -5.41 -3.70
C LYS A 36 1.16 -6.66 -3.00
N PHE A 37 -0.07 -7.09 -3.25
CA PHE A 37 -0.65 -8.22 -2.51
C PHE A 37 -0.84 -9.49 -3.33
N HIS A 38 -0.66 -9.43 -4.65
CA HIS A 38 -0.48 -10.63 -5.46
C HIS A 38 1.01 -10.97 -5.55
N ASP A 39 1.82 -10.10 -6.17
CA ASP A 39 3.19 -10.46 -6.55
C ASP A 39 4.15 -10.51 -5.35
N LEU A 40 4.18 -9.50 -4.48
CA LEU A 40 5.05 -9.54 -3.29
C LEU A 40 4.64 -10.64 -2.31
N LEU A 41 3.35 -10.97 -2.22
CA LEU A 41 2.86 -12.00 -1.34
C LEU A 41 3.26 -13.39 -1.83
N ALA A 42 3.17 -13.64 -3.14
CA ALA A 42 3.68 -14.86 -3.77
C ALA A 42 5.18 -15.01 -3.52
N THR A 43 5.96 -13.96 -3.79
CA THR A 43 7.40 -13.98 -3.54
C THR A 43 7.76 -14.19 -2.07
N ALA A 44 7.07 -13.54 -1.13
CA ALA A 44 7.33 -13.75 0.29
C ALA A 44 7.13 -15.22 0.70
N ARG A 45 6.13 -15.89 0.12
CA ARG A 45 5.89 -17.34 0.31
C ARG A 45 7.00 -18.18 -0.34
N GLU A 46 7.42 -17.86 -1.56
CA GLU A 46 8.52 -18.55 -2.26
C GLU A 46 9.84 -18.45 -1.49
N LEU A 47 10.10 -17.32 -0.83
CA LEU A 47 11.27 -17.11 0.03
C LEU A 47 11.14 -17.81 1.40
N GLY A 48 10.03 -18.49 1.68
CA GLY A 48 9.78 -19.17 2.96
C GLY A 48 9.54 -18.21 4.13
N ALA A 49 9.12 -16.97 3.87
CA ALA A 49 8.81 -16.03 4.94
C ALA A 49 7.60 -16.49 5.75
N ALA A 50 7.56 -16.16 7.05
CA ALA A 50 6.42 -16.46 7.91
C ALA A 50 5.23 -15.51 7.65
N CYS A 51 5.50 -14.30 7.17
CA CYS A 51 4.49 -13.29 6.84
C CYS A 51 5.09 -12.18 5.96
N LEU A 52 4.22 -11.35 5.38
CA LEU A 52 4.59 -10.10 4.71
C LEU A 52 4.15 -8.91 5.58
N ALA A 53 5.12 -8.15 6.10
CA ALA A 53 4.87 -6.93 6.86
C ALA A 53 4.91 -5.69 5.96
N THR A 54 3.96 -4.77 6.15
CA THR A 54 3.94 -3.50 5.42
C THR A 54 3.78 -2.32 6.37
N GLY A 55 4.23 -1.14 5.94
CA GLY A 55 4.08 0.12 6.69
C GLY A 55 2.69 0.76 6.57
N HIS A 56 1.65 0.00 6.21
CA HIS A 56 0.31 0.56 6.12
C HIS A 56 -0.30 0.80 7.51
N TYR A 57 -0.96 1.95 7.67
CA TYR A 57 -1.70 2.32 8.87
C TYR A 57 -3.11 1.72 8.83
N VAL A 58 -3.16 0.40 8.97
CA VAL A 58 -4.37 -0.41 9.07
C VAL A 58 -4.14 -1.49 10.12
N ARG A 59 -5.21 -2.07 10.67
CA ARG A 59 -5.10 -3.16 11.64
C ARG A 59 -5.63 -4.47 11.06
N ARG A 60 -4.98 -5.57 11.43
CA ARG A 60 -5.52 -6.92 11.27
C ARG A 60 -6.10 -7.35 12.61
N ALA A 61 -7.34 -7.79 12.63
CA ALA A 61 -7.97 -8.43 13.77
C ALA A 61 -8.53 -9.79 13.37
N LEU A 62 -8.92 -10.59 14.35
CA LEU A 62 -9.73 -11.79 14.13
C LEU A 62 -11.16 -11.48 14.56
N ASP A 63 -12.15 -11.98 13.83
CA ASP A 63 -13.53 -12.00 14.28
C ASP A 63 -13.78 -13.11 15.31
N ASP A 64 -15.01 -13.19 15.81
CA ASP A 64 -15.42 -14.19 16.80
C ASP A 64 -15.34 -15.63 16.27
N THR A 65 -15.24 -15.80 14.94
CA THR A 65 -15.05 -17.11 14.28
C THR A 65 -13.58 -17.44 14.02
N GLY A 66 -12.66 -16.53 14.36
CA GLY A 66 -11.22 -16.66 14.11
C GLY A 66 -10.79 -16.25 12.69
N LYS A 67 -11.68 -15.68 11.88
CA LYS A 67 -11.38 -15.22 10.52
C LYS A 67 -10.71 -13.85 10.55
N ALA A 68 -9.69 -13.66 9.72
CA ALA A 68 -9.02 -12.37 9.62
C ALA A 68 -9.92 -11.29 9.02
N MET A 69 -9.90 -10.12 9.66
CA MET A 69 -10.58 -8.91 9.21
C MET A 69 -9.61 -7.72 9.15
N LEU A 70 -9.87 -6.81 8.21
CA LEU A 70 -9.21 -5.52 8.13
C LEU A 70 -9.99 -4.50 8.97
N GLN A 71 -9.28 -3.78 9.83
CA GLN A 71 -9.81 -2.70 10.63
C GLN A 71 -9.05 -1.40 10.33
N ARG A 72 -9.72 -0.27 10.59
CA ARG A 72 -9.08 1.04 10.50
C ARG A 72 -7.86 1.13 11.42
N GLY A 73 -6.83 1.84 10.98
CA GLY A 73 -5.73 2.29 11.82
C GLY A 73 -6.23 3.13 13.00
N VAL A 74 -5.49 3.14 14.10
CA VAL A 74 -5.87 3.95 15.27
C VAL A 74 -5.77 5.45 15.00
N ASP A 75 -4.85 5.85 14.13
CA ASP A 75 -4.71 7.22 13.65
C ASP A 75 -5.64 7.47 12.47
N GLY A 76 -6.80 8.06 12.73
CA GLY A 76 -7.79 8.36 11.70
C GLY A 76 -7.28 9.30 10.60
N SER A 77 -6.26 10.12 10.86
CA SER A 77 -5.66 11.01 9.86
C SER A 77 -4.71 10.30 8.90
N LYS A 78 -4.29 9.09 9.28
CA LYS A 78 -3.39 8.23 8.50
C LYS A 78 -4.02 6.90 8.11
N ASP A 79 -5.27 6.64 8.48
CA ASP A 79 -5.94 5.38 8.14
C ASP A 79 -5.87 5.10 6.63
N GLN A 80 -5.35 3.93 6.28
CA GLN A 80 -5.19 3.51 4.89
C GLN A 80 -6.17 2.40 4.50
N SER A 81 -7.18 2.12 5.34
CA SER A 81 -8.14 1.04 5.10
C SER A 81 -8.86 1.19 3.75
N TYR A 82 -9.12 2.43 3.33
CA TYR A 82 -9.70 2.75 2.02
C TYR A 82 -8.88 2.19 0.86
N PHE A 83 -7.55 2.33 0.88
CA PHE A 83 -6.70 1.84 -0.22
C PHE A 83 -6.54 0.32 -0.22
N LEU A 84 -6.94 -0.35 0.86
CA LEU A 84 -6.77 -1.78 1.08
C LEU A 84 -8.12 -2.53 1.10
N PHE A 85 -9.22 -1.90 0.67
CA PHE A 85 -10.57 -2.46 0.78
C PHE A 85 -10.72 -3.84 0.09
N ALA A 86 -9.93 -4.09 -0.96
CA ALA A 86 -10.00 -5.31 -1.76
C ALA A 86 -9.08 -6.43 -1.24
N THR A 87 -8.44 -6.25 -0.08
CA THR A 87 -7.58 -7.28 0.53
C THR A 87 -8.44 -8.47 0.94
N THR A 88 -8.10 -9.67 0.46
CA THR A 88 -8.86 -10.89 0.76
C THR A 88 -8.52 -11.45 2.14
N PRO A 89 -9.39 -12.26 2.76
CA PRO A 89 -9.09 -12.94 4.03
C PRO A 89 -7.78 -13.76 3.98
N ASP A 90 -7.55 -14.51 2.90
CA ASP A 90 -6.34 -15.33 2.71
C ASP A 90 -5.06 -14.47 2.64
N GLN A 91 -5.16 -13.29 2.01
CA GLN A 91 -4.08 -12.31 2.03
C GLN A 91 -3.87 -11.76 3.45
N LEU A 92 -4.95 -11.39 4.14
CA LEU A 92 -4.89 -10.87 5.52
C LEU A 92 -4.24 -11.85 6.48
N ASP A 93 -4.42 -13.17 6.32
CA ASP A 93 -3.78 -14.16 7.18
C ASP A 93 -2.25 -14.11 7.11
N TYR A 94 -1.73 -13.78 5.95
CA TYR A 94 -0.30 -13.68 5.71
C TYR A 94 0.28 -12.27 5.92
N LEU A 95 -0.57 -11.23 5.97
CA LEU A 95 -0.14 -9.84 6.12
C LEU A 95 0.04 -9.43 7.59
N ARG A 96 1.00 -8.53 7.84
CA ARG A 96 1.19 -7.84 9.13
C ARG A 96 1.28 -6.34 8.93
N PHE A 97 0.69 -5.60 9.88
CA PHE A 97 0.62 -4.13 9.84
C PHE A 97 1.13 -3.54 11.17
N PRO A 98 2.45 -3.50 11.39
CA PRO A 98 3.02 -3.09 12.68
C PRO A 98 2.67 -1.64 13.08
N LEU A 99 2.35 -0.79 12.10
CA LEU A 99 2.03 0.62 12.33
C LEU A 99 0.54 0.88 12.60
N GLY A 100 -0.33 -0.11 12.41
CA GLY A 100 -1.78 0.07 12.56
C GLY A 100 -2.25 0.49 13.95
N GLY A 101 -1.47 0.17 14.97
CA GLY A 101 -1.72 0.53 16.37
C GLY A 101 -1.00 1.80 16.84
N LEU A 102 -0.35 2.54 15.94
CA LEU A 102 0.46 3.71 16.28
C LEU A 102 -0.09 4.97 15.61
N SER A 103 0.10 6.12 16.27
CA SER A 103 0.03 7.39 15.56
C SER A 103 1.24 7.59 14.65
N LYS A 104 1.13 8.52 13.69
CA LYS A 104 2.30 8.91 12.88
C LYS A 104 3.45 9.43 13.74
N ASP A 105 3.12 10.20 14.77
CA ASP A 105 4.12 10.80 15.65
C ASP A 105 4.82 9.74 16.49
N ASP A 106 4.09 8.73 16.98
CA ASP A 106 4.70 7.57 17.66
C ASP A 106 5.66 6.82 16.74
N THR A 107 5.27 6.62 15.48
CA THR A 107 6.14 5.99 14.48
C THR A 107 7.42 6.79 14.25
N ARG A 108 7.33 8.12 14.16
CA ARG A 108 8.51 9.00 14.05
C ARG A 108 9.36 8.97 15.30
N ASN A 109 8.75 8.96 16.49
CA ASN A 109 9.47 8.85 17.75
C ASN A 109 10.23 7.54 17.86
N HIS A 110 9.65 6.42 17.42
CA HIS A 110 10.37 5.15 17.30
C HIS A 110 11.52 5.24 16.31
N ALA A 111 11.33 5.84 15.14
CA ALA A 111 12.40 6.03 14.15
C ALA A 111 13.56 6.87 14.71
N ARG A 112 13.28 7.96 15.43
CA ARG A 112 14.30 8.79 16.11
C ARG A 112 15.03 7.99 17.20
N ARG A 113 14.28 7.28 18.04
CA ARG A 113 14.85 6.42 19.10
C ARG A 113 15.80 5.36 18.54
N MET A 114 15.50 4.83 17.36
CA MET A 114 16.31 3.84 16.65
C MET A 114 17.46 4.46 15.83
N GLY A 115 17.58 5.79 15.77
CA GLY A 115 18.61 6.48 14.99
C GLY A 115 18.41 6.36 13.46
N LEU A 116 17.18 6.16 12.99
CA LEU A 116 16.90 6.06 11.55
C LEU A 116 16.95 7.45 10.90
N SER A 117 17.75 7.60 9.84
CA SER A 117 17.90 8.87 9.09
C SER A 117 16.61 9.37 8.43
N LEU A 118 15.61 8.50 8.30
CA LEU A 118 14.32 8.78 7.66
C LEU A 118 13.26 9.29 8.65
N ALA A 119 13.59 9.47 9.93
CA ALA A 119 12.61 9.83 10.96
C ALA A 119 11.86 11.13 10.67
N ASP A 120 12.55 12.11 10.07
CA ASP A 120 11.99 13.43 9.72
C ASP A 120 11.69 13.56 8.22
N LYS A 121 11.81 12.47 7.45
CA LYS A 121 11.46 12.49 6.03
C LYS A 121 9.97 12.82 5.88
N PRO A 122 9.60 13.81 5.04
CA PRO A 122 8.20 14.05 4.70
C PRO A 122 7.54 12.80 4.13
N ASP A 123 6.25 12.63 4.44
CA ASP A 123 5.47 11.54 3.86
C ASP A 123 5.40 11.70 2.35
N SER A 124 5.51 10.59 1.61
CA SER A 124 5.18 10.60 0.20
C SER A 124 3.73 11.04 0.04
N GLN A 125 3.52 12.14 -0.68
CA GLN A 125 2.23 12.61 -1.15
C GLN A 125 2.10 12.26 -2.63
N ASP A 126 0.87 12.22 -3.14
CA ASP A 126 0.53 11.94 -4.54
C ASP A 126 0.87 10.51 -5.03
N ILE A 127 0.62 10.31 -6.33
CA ILE A 127 0.81 9.04 -7.03
C ILE A 127 2.31 8.80 -7.22
N CYS A 128 2.79 7.61 -6.84
CA CYS A 128 4.22 7.31 -6.79
C CYS A 128 4.99 7.49 -8.12
N PHE A 129 4.31 7.37 -9.27
CA PHE A 129 4.88 7.58 -10.61
C PHE A 129 4.56 8.95 -11.22
N VAL A 130 3.96 9.86 -10.44
CA VAL A 130 3.66 11.25 -10.83
C VAL A 130 4.48 12.21 -9.94
N PRO A 131 5.80 12.35 -10.18
CA PRO A 131 6.71 12.99 -9.23
C PRO A 131 6.46 14.49 -9.00
N ASN A 132 5.77 15.17 -9.92
CA ASN A 132 5.55 16.64 -9.88
C ASN A 132 4.06 17.02 -9.79
N GLY A 133 3.17 16.08 -9.45
CA GLY A 133 1.71 16.31 -9.40
C GLY A 133 1.03 16.52 -10.77
N ARG A 134 1.80 16.62 -11.86
CA ARG A 134 1.28 16.82 -13.22
C ARG A 134 0.90 15.49 -13.89
N TYR A 135 -0.17 14.86 -13.40
CA TYR A 135 -0.63 13.56 -13.93
C TYR A 135 -0.98 13.62 -15.43
N GLY A 136 -1.44 14.76 -15.93
CA GLY A 136 -1.71 14.95 -17.36
C GLY A 136 -0.47 14.80 -18.26
N ASP A 137 0.73 15.02 -17.73
CA ASP A 137 1.95 14.77 -18.49
C ASP A 137 2.28 13.26 -18.59
N VAL A 138 1.82 12.46 -17.62
CA VAL A 138 1.94 11.00 -17.66
C VAL A 138 0.92 10.42 -18.64
N VAL A 139 -0.34 10.87 -18.58
CA VAL A 139 -1.41 10.41 -19.49
C VAL A 139 -1.11 10.73 -20.95
N ARG A 140 -0.41 11.83 -21.27
CA ARG A 140 -0.01 12.14 -22.66
C ARG A 140 1.17 11.32 -23.18
N ARG A 141 1.93 10.68 -22.30
CA ARG A 141 3.15 9.92 -22.65
C ARG A 141 2.89 8.42 -22.80
N LEU A 142 1.86 7.92 -22.11
CA LEU A 142 1.36 6.55 -22.19
C LEU A 142 0.28 6.47 -23.27
#